data_AF-A0A4Q2X8R3-F1
#
_entry.id   AF-A0A4Q2X8R3-F1
#
_cell.length_a   1.000
_cell.length_b   1.000
_cell.length_c   1.000
_cell.angle_alpha   90.00
_cell.angle_beta   90.00
_cell.angle_gamma   90.00
#
_symmetry.space_group_name_H-M   'P 1'
#
loop_
_entity.id
_entity.type
_entity.pdbx_description
1 polymer ?
#
loop_
_entity_poly.entity_id
_entity_poly.type
_entity_poly.pdbx_seq_one_letter_code
_entity_poly.pdbx_strand_id
1 'polypeptide(L)'
;MPETNTLAILLYCCFGLLITLFILVLRISGKLNRLESLISQSKSRSASAPAPAEPVSGAPSAAETSPGGAFEAFLAEDSSRRELTKSEQFAAYRQWRQEKGMNWSNS
;
A
#
# COMPACT_ATOMS: atom_id res chain seq x y z
N MET A 1 30.17 7.85 42.28
CA MET A 1 30.41 7.52 40.86
C MET A 1 29.39 6.56 40.21
N PRO A 2 28.09 6.48 40.61
CA PRO A 2 27.11 5.67 39.87
C PRO A 2 26.48 6.40 38.67
N GLU A 3 26.47 7.74 38.67
CA GLU A 3 25.74 8.55 37.67
C GLU A 3 26.34 8.47 36.25
N THR A 4 27.66 8.28 36.16
CA THR A 4 28.36 8.07 34.90
C THR A 4 27.96 6.75 34.24
N ASN A 5 27.68 5.72 35.05
CA ASN A 5 27.30 4.40 34.54
C ASN A 5 25.86 4.41 34.02
N THR A 6 24.95 5.10 34.70
CA THR A 6 23.57 5.27 34.22
C THR A 6 23.50 6.08 32.93
N LEU A 7 24.28 7.15 32.80
CA LEU A 7 24.37 7.92 31.56
C LEU A 7 24.96 7.09 30.42
N ALA A 8 25.99 6.28 30.68
CA ALA A 8 26.55 5.38 29.68
C ALA A 8 25.51 4.37 29.19
N ILE A 9 24.75 3.73 30.10
CA ILE A 9 23.70 2.77 29.75
C ILE A 9 22.60 3.44 28.91
N LEU A 10 22.14 4.63 29.30
CA LEU A 10 21.15 5.40 28.54
C LEU A 10 21.64 5.74 27.12
N LEU A 11 22.91 6.12 26.97
CA LEU A 11 23.50 6.40 25.68
C LEU A 11 23.58 5.14 24.81
N TYR A 12 23.98 4.00 25.37
CA TYR A 12 23.99 2.73 24.62
C TYR A 12 22.58 2.28 24.22
N CYS A 13 21.59 2.41 25.10
CA CYS A 13 20.19 2.12 24.77
C CYS A 13 19.68 3.03 23.65
N CYS A 14 19.97 4.33 23.74
CA CYS A 14 19.56 5.31 22.72
C CYS A 14 20.22 5.00 21.38
N PHE A 15 21.53 4.72 21.38
CA PHE A 15 22.28 4.37 20.18
C PHE A 15 21.79 3.05 19.55
N GLY A 16 21.51 2.03 20.37
CA GLY A 16 20.96 0.76 19.92
C GLY A 16 19.57 0.91 19.29
N LEU A 17 18.72 1.76 19.88
CA LEU A 17 17.39 2.05 19.36
C LEU A 17 17.46 2.80 18.03
N LEU A 18 18.38 3.77 17.91
CA LEU A 18 18.66 4.49 16.65
C LEU A 18 19.18 3.56 15.56
N ILE A 19 20.11 2.66 15.87
CA ILE A 19 20.60 1.65 14.90
C ILE A 19 19.46 0.76 14.44
N THR A 20 18.62 0.30 15.36
CA THR A 20 17.50 -0.59 15.04
C THR A 20 16.50 0.10 14.12
N LEU A 21 16.15 1.37 14.42
CA LEU A 21 15.32 2.20 13.55
C LEU A 21 15.97 2.39 12.16
N PHE A 22 17.27 2.67 12.12
CA PHE A 22 17.99 2.86 10.87
C PHE A 22 17.96 1.61 9.99
N ILE A 23 18.19 0.42 10.57
CA ILE A 23 18.08 -0.86 9.87
C ILE A 23 16.65 -1.09 9.37
N LEU A 24 15.63 -0.75 10.17
CA LEU A 24 14.23 -0.86 9.78
C LEU A 24 13.92 0.03 8.57
N VAL A 25 14.37 1.28 8.59
CA VAL A 25 14.21 2.22 7.47
C VAL A 25 14.88 1.67 6.22
N LEU A 26 16.13 1.21 6.30
CA LEU A 26 16.82 0.60 5.16
C LEU A 26 16.10 -0.63 4.60
N ARG A 27 15.56 -1.49 5.46
CA ARG A 27 14.73 -2.66 5.07
C ARG A 27 13.48 -2.21 4.32
N ILE A 28 12.80 -1.18 4.82
CA ILE A 28 11.58 -0.64 4.22
C ILE A 28 11.91 0.03 2.87
N SER A 29 12.93 0.89 2.81
CA SER A 29 13.41 1.53 1.58
C SER A 29 13.83 0.50 0.52
N GLY A 30 14.51 -0.59 0.92
CA GLY A 30 14.87 -1.66 -0.02
C GLY A 30 13.65 -2.38 -0.60
N LYS A 31 12.59 -2.59 0.20
CA LYS A 31 11.33 -3.15 -0.30
C LYS A 31 10.60 -2.15 -1.20
N LEU A 32 10.59 -0.86 -0.86
CA LEU A 32 9.98 0.20 -1.66
C LEU A 32 10.66 0.33 -3.03
N ASN A 33 12.00 0.33 -3.09
CA ASN A 33 12.74 0.39 -4.37
C ASN A 33 12.46 -0.83 -5.25
N ARG A 34 12.24 -2.01 -4.65
CA ARG A 34 11.79 -3.21 -5.40
C ARG A 34 10.38 -3.04 -5.95
N LEU A 35 9.46 -2.47 -5.18
CA LEU A 35 8.10 -2.18 -5.67
C LEU A 35 8.12 -1.11 -6.76
N GLU A 36 8.92 -0.05 -6.61
CA GLU A 36 9.07 1.02 -7.60
C GLU A 36 9.67 0.49 -8.92
N SER A 37 10.66 -0.40 -8.83
CA SER A 37 11.23 -1.12 -9.98
C SER A 37 10.17 -1.95 -10.70
N LEU A 38 9.35 -2.71 -9.98
CA LEU A 38 8.29 -3.55 -10.58
C LEU A 38 7.18 -2.69 -11.21
N ILE A 39 6.80 -1.57 -10.58
CA ILE A 39 5.81 -0.64 -11.11
C ILE A 39 6.35 0.05 -12.37
N SER A 40 7.58 0.54 -12.35
CA SER A 40 8.22 1.18 -13.50
C SER A 40 8.38 0.21 -14.68
N GLN A 41 8.69 -1.05 -14.40
CA GLN A 41 8.77 -2.10 -15.41
C GLN A 41 7.39 -2.52 -15.94
N SER A 42 6.33 -2.47 -15.12
CA SER A 42 4.95 -2.66 -15.58
C SER A 42 4.46 -1.51 -16.47
N LYS A 43 4.90 -0.28 -16.18
CA LYS A 43 4.56 0.93 -16.94
C LYS A 43 5.21 0.93 -18.32
N SER A 44 6.44 0.45 -18.46
CA SER A 44 7.09 0.29 -19.76
C SER A 44 6.56 -0.90 -20.56
N ARG A 45 6.13 -1.98 -19.90
CA ARG A 45 5.51 -3.16 -20.56
C ARG A 45 4.08 -2.90 -21.05
N SER A 46 3.37 -1.92 -20.48
CA SER A 46 2.02 -1.50 -20.92
C SER A 46 2.01 -0.64 -22.19
N ALA A 47 3.17 -0.17 -22.66
CA ALA A 47 3.27 0.60 -23.91
C ALA A 47 3.46 -0.28 -25.17
N SER A 48 3.63 -1.60 -25.02
CA SER A 48 4.05 -2.46 -26.13
C SER A 48 3.59 -3.92 -26.04
N ALA A 49 2.31 -4.22 -25.77
CA ALA A 49 1.70 -5.48 -26.21
C ALA A 49 0.17 -5.51 -25.98
N PRO A 50 -0.61 -6.08 -26.93
CA PRO A 50 -2.04 -6.32 -26.74
C PRO A 50 -2.28 -7.53 -25.83
N ALA A 51 -3.38 -7.48 -25.07
CA ALA A 51 -3.82 -8.45 -24.06
C ALA A 51 -3.81 -9.93 -24.55
N PRO A 52 -3.62 -10.91 -23.64
CA PRO A 52 -4.77 -11.42 -22.89
C PRO A 52 -4.50 -11.77 -21.40
N ALA A 53 -5.52 -11.48 -20.59
CA ALA A 53 -5.95 -12.13 -19.36
C ALA A 53 -4.92 -12.92 -18.50
N GLU A 54 -4.36 -12.25 -17.50
CA GLU A 54 -4.00 -12.88 -16.21
C GLU A 54 -4.53 -11.98 -15.08
N PRO A 55 -5.06 -12.55 -13.98
CA PRO A 55 -5.75 -11.79 -12.94
C PRO A 55 -4.73 -10.96 -12.16
N VAL A 56 -4.63 -9.68 -12.53
CA VAL A 56 -4.00 -8.65 -11.72
C VAL A 56 -4.63 -8.73 -10.33
N SER A 57 -3.88 -9.22 -9.34
CA SER A 57 -4.28 -9.32 -7.92
C SER A 57 -4.49 -7.96 -7.23
N GLY A 58 -4.91 -6.96 -8.01
CA GLY A 58 -5.26 -5.61 -7.58
C GLY A 58 -6.47 -5.03 -8.34
N ALA A 59 -7.10 -5.79 -9.25
CA ALA A 59 -8.41 -5.44 -9.76
C ALA A 59 -9.48 -5.99 -8.80
N PRO A 60 -10.50 -5.19 -8.42
CA PRO A 60 -11.61 -5.69 -7.62
C PRO A 60 -12.25 -6.89 -8.32
N SER A 61 -12.60 -7.92 -7.54
CA SER A 61 -13.19 -9.14 -8.11
C SER A 61 -14.46 -8.79 -8.88
N ALA A 62 -14.78 -9.54 -9.94
CA ALA A 62 -15.99 -9.29 -10.74
C ALA A 62 -17.27 -9.31 -9.89
N ALA A 63 -17.26 -10.01 -8.75
CA ALA A 63 -18.32 -10.01 -7.76
C ALA A 63 -18.48 -8.65 -7.03
N GLU A 64 -17.40 -7.88 -6.87
CA GLU A 64 -17.38 -6.58 -6.19
C GLU A 64 -17.75 -5.42 -7.12
N THR A 65 -17.54 -5.61 -8.43
CA THR A 65 -17.95 -4.67 -9.49
C THR A 65 -19.30 -5.01 -10.12
N SER A 66 -19.98 -6.06 -9.62
CA SER A 66 -21.33 -6.41 -10.04
C SER A 66 -22.33 -5.31 -9.59
N PRO A 67 -23.47 -5.16 -10.28
CA PRO A 67 -24.52 -4.24 -9.86
C PRO A 67 -24.97 -4.57 -8.43
N GLY A 68 -24.94 -3.59 -7.52
CA GLY A 68 -25.15 -3.77 -6.08
C GLY A 68 -23.89 -4.13 -5.27
N GLY A 69 -22.71 -4.17 -5.89
CA GLY A 69 -21.44 -4.47 -5.24
C GLY A 69 -20.87 -3.31 -4.41
N ALA A 70 -19.86 -3.61 -3.59
CA ALA A 70 -19.21 -2.62 -2.73
C ALA A 70 -18.60 -1.43 -3.50
N PHE A 71 -18.25 -1.63 -4.79
CA PHE A 71 -17.80 -0.54 -5.66
C PHE A 71 -18.93 0.47 -5.99
N GLU A 72 -20.16 0.01 -6.13
CA GLU A 72 -21.30 0.90 -6.37
C GLU A 72 -21.69 1.66 -5.10
N ALA A 73 -21.61 1.02 -3.93
CA ALA A 73 -21.77 1.70 -2.63
C ALA A 73 -20.73 2.83 -2.43
N PHE A 74 -19.48 2.58 -2.83
CA PHE A 74 -18.41 3.59 -2.83
C PHE A 74 -18.70 4.79 -3.75
N LEU A 75 -19.31 4.56 -4.92
CA LEU A 75 -19.70 5.61 -5.86
C LEU A 75 -21.04 6.28 -5.50
N ALA A 76 -21.88 5.64 -4.70
CA ALA A 76 -23.14 6.17 -4.21
C ALA A 76 -22.96 7.09 -3.00
N GLU A 77 -21.95 6.83 -2.15
CA GLU A 77 -21.62 7.69 -0.99
C GLU A 77 -21.12 9.07 -1.43
N ASP A 78 -20.50 9.16 -2.62
CA ASP A 78 -19.98 10.41 -3.15
C ASP A 78 -19.95 10.37 -4.69
N SER A 79 -20.93 11.02 -5.31
CA SER A 79 -21.11 11.03 -6.76
C SER A 79 -20.01 11.78 -7.51
N SER A 80 -19.26 12.67 -6.83
CA SER A 80 -18.12 13.38 -7.42
C SER A 80 -16.99 12.42 -7.81
N ARG A 81 -16.95 11.22 -7.18
CA ARG A 81 -15.98 10.18 -7.49
C ARG A 81 -16.18 9.59 -8.89
N ARG A 82 -17.33 9.79 -9.53
CA ARG A 82 -17.57 9.36 -10.91
C ARG A 82 -16.88 10.26 -11.95
N GLU A 83 -16.49 11.46 -11.56
CA GLU A 83 -15.77 12.41 -12.43
C GLU A 83 -14.26 12.10 -12.49
N LEU A 84 -13.75 11.35 -11.51
CA LEU A 84 -12.36 10.87 -11.48
C LEU A 84 -12.10 9.87 -12.61
N THR A 85 -10.85 9.79 -13.06
CA THR A 85 -10.47 8.76 -14.04
C THR A 85 -10.65 7.36 -13.45
N LYS A 86 -10.97 6.36 -14.27
CA LYS A 86 -11.25 4.98 -13.81
C LYS A 86 -10.11 4.41 -12.94
N SER A 87 -8.85 4.79 -13.21
CA SER A 87 -7.68 4.45 -12.38
C SER A 87 -7.73 5.06 -10.98
N GLU A 88 -8.15 6.32 -10.87
CA GLU A 88 -8.28 7.03 -9.60
C GLU A 88 -9.47 6.52 -8.80
N GLN A 89 -10.58 6.20 -9.47
CA GLN A 89 -11.74 5.55 -8.85
C GLN A 89 -11.35 4.24 -8.15
N PHE A 90 -10.56 3.39 -8.80
CA PHE A 90 -10.08 2.15 -8.19
C PHE A 90 -9.00 2.37 -7.12
N ALA A 91 -8.22 3.44 -7.18
CA ALA A 91 -7.27 3.80 -6.12
C ALA A 91 -8.02 4.27 -4.86
N ALA A 92 -8.97 5.18 -5.03
CA ALA A 92 -9.81 5.70 -3.95
C ALA A 92 -10.72 4.60 -3.37
N TYR A 93 -11.26 3.69 -4.20
CA TYR A 93 -12.01 2.54 -3.73
C TYR A 93 -11.18 1.61 -2.82
N ARG A 94 -9.89 1.40 -3.15
CA ARG A 94 -9.00 0.60 -2.32
C ARG A 94 -8.72 1.26 -0.97
N GLN A 95 -8.51 2.58 -0.94
CA GLN A 95 -8.35 3.33 0.31
C GLN A 95 -9.62 3.26 1.15
N TRP A 96 -10.78 3.50 0.54
CA TRP A 96 -12.08 3.39 1.18
C TRP A 96 -12.34 2.01 1.78
N ARG A 97 -11.95 0.92 1.08
CA ARG A 97 -12.03 -0.45 1.61
C ARG A 97 -11.12 -0.69 2.81
N GLN A 98 -9.93 -0.07 2.84
CA GLN A 98 -9.03 -0.14 3.98
C GLN A 98 -9.60 0.61 5.19
N GLU A 99 -10.18 1.80 4.97
CA GLU A 99 -10.81 2.62 6.00
C GLU A 99 -12.06 1.98 6.60
N LYS A 100 -12.89 1.35 5.76
CA LYS A 100 -14.09 0.62 6.19
C LYS A 100 -13.79 -0.76 6.81
N GLY A 101 -12.51 -1.13 6.97
CA GLY A 101 -12.10 -2.38 7.62
C GLY A 101 -12.38 -3.66 6.82
N MET A 102 -12.67 -3.56 5.52
CA MET A 102 -13.00 -4.71 4.66
C MET A 102 -11.76 -5.50 4.17
N ASN A 103 -10.68 -5.54 4.96
CA ASN A 103 -9.42 -6.23 4.63
C ASN A 103 -9.28 -7.61 5.33
N TRP A 104 -10.36 -8.14 5.93
CA TRP A 104 -10.32 -9.41 6.67
C TRP A 104 -10.88 -10.60 5.87
N SER A 105 -10.39 -10.76 4.64
CA SER A 105 -10.68 -11.97 3.85
C SER A 105 -9.38 -12.52 3.25
N ASN A 106 -8.44 -12.92 4.10
CA ASN A 106 -7.42 -13.92 3.76
C ASN A 106 -6.78 -14.44 5.05
N SER A 107 -7.42 -15.45 5.64
CA SER A 107 -6.74 -16.55 6.34
C SER A 107 -7.10 -17.84 5.61
#